data_AF-A0A953T676-F1
#
_entry.id   AF-A0A953T676-F1
#
_cell.length_a   1.000
_cell.length_b   1.000
_cell.length_c   1.000
_cell.angle_alpha   90.00
_cell.angle_beta   90.00
_cell.angle_gamma   90.00
#
_symmetry.space_group_name_H-M   'P 1'
#
loop_
_entity.id
_entity.type
_entity.pdbx_description
1 polymer ?
#
loop_
_entity_poly.entity_id
_entity_poly.type
_entity_poly.pdbx_seq_one_letter_code
_entity_poly.pdbx_strand_id
1 'polypeptide(L)'
;MGNHVVVKIGKMASTNVDSYVVSVQNTVDMDNGSMVVLGDRIPGQPEIYACSAPTDVATQEVLLVESPVLVEVNGFRLDIDDPTLFYNPANRPARARKLKVGDRFTITANGFSAAPTVGQYALPANGSYLLAPAASITDSSTGAPLSVVAFKVVAQTTISVAGNKITAYELEVVHAL
;
A
#
# COMPACT_ATOMS: atom_id res chain seq x y z
N MET A 1 4.55 21.65 -1.16
CA MET A 1 4.77 20.26 -1.64
C MET A 1 3.91 19.38 -0.78
N GLY A 2 3.05 18.55 -1.38
CA GLY A 2 2.26 17.60 -0.60
C GLY A 2 3.17 16.52 -0.03
N ASN A 3 3.01 16.17 1.24
CA ASN A 3 3.80 15.10 1.84
C ASN A 3 3.34 13.76 1.26
N HIS A 4 4.27 13.02 0.64
CA HIS A 4 4.02 11.68 0.13
C HIS A 4 3.61 10.73 1.26
N VAL A 5 2.85 9.70 0.92
CA VAL A 5 2.42 8.70 1.88
C VAL A 5 3.63 7.93 2.43
N VAL A 6 3.66 7.78 3.75
CA VAL A 6 4.67 6.96 4.44
C VAL A 6 3.97 5.72 4.96
N VAL A 7 4.55 4.57 4.65
CA VAL A 7 4.13 3.27 5.19
C VAL A 7 5.23 2.70 6.06
N LYS A 8 4.84 2.16 7.21
CA LYS A 8 5.71 1.39 8.09
C LYS A 8 5.18 -0.04 8.12
N ILE A 9 5.99 -0.96 7.61
CA ILE A 9 5.69 -2.39 7.67
C ILE A 9 5.74 -2.84 9.13
N GLY A 10 4.68 -3.51 9.57
CA GLY A 10 4.59 -4.15 10.87
C GLY A 10 4.84 -5.64 10.76
N LYS A 11 4.05 -6.44 11.50
CA LYS A 11 4.08 -7.89 11.39
C LYS A 11 3.33 -8.31 10.13
N MET A 12 4.05 -8.71 9.08
CA MET A 12 3.44 -9.21 7.84
C MET A 12 4.05 -10.56 7.44
N ALA A 13 3.28 -11.42 6.80
CA ALA A 13 3.76 -12.69 6.25
C ALA A 13 4.89 -12.47 5.24
N SER A 14 4.82 -11.39 4.46
CA SER A 14 5.83 -11.00 3.46
C SER A 14 7.18 -10.58 4.05
N THR A 15 7.32 -10.43 5.37
CA THR A 15 8.64 -10.25 6.00
C THR A 15 9.37 -11.57 6.25
N ASN A 16 8.67 -12.70 6.13
CA ASN A 16 9.22 -14.04 6.37
C ASN A 16 9.16 -14.94 5.13
N VAL A 17 8.36 -14.58 4.13
CA VAL A 17 8.13 -15.37 2.91
C VAL A 17 8.42 -14.48 1.70
N ASP A 18 9.60 -14.66 1.11
CA ASP A 18 10.08 -13.83 0.00
C ASP A 18 9.17 -13.87 -1.23
N SER A 19 8.48 -15.00 -1.48
CA SER A 19 7.52 -15.13 -2.59
C SER A 19 6.29 -14.23 -2.45
N TYR A 20 6.12 -13.57 -1.31
CA TYR A 20 5.07 -12.54 -1.11
C TYR A 20 5.56 -11.11 -1.39
N VAL A 21 6.80 -10.95 -1.84
CA VAL A 21 7.32 -9.68 -2.34
C VAL A 21 7.49 -9.78 -3.85
N VAL A 22 6.93 -8.82 -4.57
CA VAL A 22 6.92 -8.79 -6.04
C VAL A 22 7.54 -7.48 -6.51
N SER A 23 8.41 -7.53 -7.52
CA SER A 23 8.92 -6.32 -8.16
C SER A 23 7.89 -5.83 -9.17
N VAL A 24 7.49 -4.57 -9.05
CA VAL A 24 6.46 -3.96 -9.89
C VAL A 24 6.97 -2.68 -10.53
N GLN A 25 6.35 -2.25 -11.61
CA GLN A 25 6.60 -0.94 -12.22
C GLN A 25 5.28 -0.39 -12.76
N ASN A 26 5.03 0.89 -12.47
CA ASN A 26 3.84 1.60 -12.95
C ASN A 26 4.24 2.67 -13.97
N THR A 27 3.32 3.06 -14.84
CA THR A 27 3.51 4.16 -15.80
C THR A 27 3.27 5.54 -15.18
N VAL A 28 2.81 5.60 -13.93
CA VAL A 28 2.63 6.82 -13.13
C VAL A 28 3.45 6.75 -11.85
N ASP A 29 3.67 7.91 -11.23
CA ASP A 29 4.29 8.01 -9.91
C ASP A 29 3.39 7.34 -8.85
N MET A 30 3.99 6.64 -7.90
CA MET A 30 3.29 5.96 -6.81
C MET A 30 3.92 6.27 -5.47
N ASP A 31 3.10 6.57 -4.47
CA ASP A 31 3.59 6.63 -3.10
C ASP A 31 3.74 5.23 -2.50
N ASN A 32 4.63 5.10 -1.52
CA ASN A 32 4.59 3.97 -0.61
C ASN A 32 3.24 3.98 0.12
N GLY A 33 2.59 2.82 0.29
CA GLY A 33 1.21 2.76 0.76
C GLY A 33 0.16 2.60 -0.35
N SER A 34 0.55 2.75 -1.62
CA SER A 34 -0.38 2.58 -2.75
C SER A 34 -0.90 1.15 -2.86
N MET A 35 -2.20 1.01 -3.10
CA MET A 35 -2.87 -0.25 -3.45
C MET A 35 -2.78 -0.48 -4.95
N VAL A 36 -2.24 -1.62 -5.38
CA VAL A 36 -2.05 -1.93 -6.80
C VAL A 36 -2.45 -3.35 -7.13
N VAL A 37 -2.75 -3.60 -8.40
CA VAL A 37 -2.93 -4.94 -8.97
C VAL A 37 -1.79 -5.26 -9.93
N LEU A 38 -1.43 -6.53 -10.05
CA LEU A 38 -0.42 -6.98 -11.02
C LEU A 38 -1.03 -7.08 -12.42
N GLY A 39 -0.28 -6.59 -13.40
CA GLY A 39 -0.47 -6.89 -14.82
C GLY A 39 0.56 -7.88 -15.32
N ASP A 40 0.82 -7.85 -16.63
CA ASP A 40 1.80 -8.72 -17.27
C ASP A 40 3.24 -8.36 -16.92
N ARG A 41 4.17 -9.30 -17.15
CA ARG A 41 5.61 -9.01 -17.07
C ARG A 41 6.01 -7.98 -18.11
N ILE A 42 6.89 -7.06 -17.73
CA ILE A 42 7.39 -6.06 -18.66
C ILE A 42 8.34 -6.74 -19.66
N PRO A 43 8.14 -6.55 -20.98
CA PRO A 43 9.04 -7.11 -21.99
C PRO A 43 10.50 -6.74 -21.74
N GLY A 44 11.38 -7.74 -21.74
CA GLY A 44 12.80 -7.56 -21.46
C GLY A 44 13.17 -7.44 -19.97
N GLN A 45 12.20 -7.45 -19.06
CA GLN A 45 12.41 -7.40 -17.60
C GLN A 45 11.70 -8.59 -16.93
N PRO A 46 12.30 -9.80 -16.92
CA PRO A 46 11.60 -11.04 -16.56
C PRO A 46 11.11 -11.11 -15.11
N GLU A 47 11.68 -10.28 -14.23
CA GLU A 47 11.37 -10.24 -12.79
C GLU A 47 10.44 -9.09 -12.40
N ILE A 48 10.03 -8.24 -13.35
CA ILE A 48 9.24 -7.03 -13.07
C ILE A 48 7.89 -7.12 -13.77
N TYR A 49 6.84 -6.96 -12.98
CA TYR A 49 5.46 -6.92 -13.46
C TYR A 49 4.99 -5.49 -13.64
N ALA A 50 4.23 -5.21 -14.67
CA ALA A 50 3.45 -3.99 -14.74
C ALA A 50 2.46 -3.96 -13.56
N CYS A 51 2.11 -2.79 -13.05
CA CYS A 51 1.02 -2.64 -12.09
C CYS A 51 0.18 -1.40 -12.39
N SER A 52 -1.04 -1.40 -11.86
CA SER A 52 -1.99 -0.30 -11.99
C SER A 52 -2.87 -0.18 -10.74
N ALA A 53 -3.67 0.89 -10.67
CA ALA A 53 -4.77 0.93 -9.71
C ALA A 53 -5.72 -0.26 -9.97
N PRO A 54 -6.38 -0.80 -8.92
CA PRO A 54 -7.39 -1.83 -9.08
C PRO A 54 -8.52 -1.35 -10.00
N THR A 55 -9.05 -2.21 -10.86
CA THR A 55 -10.24 -1.92 -11.68
C THR A 55 -11.46 -2.71 -11.23
N ASP A 56 -11.25 -3.85 -10.57
CA ASP A 56 -12.27 -4.65 -9.92
C ASP A 56 -11.73 -5.23 -8.60
N VAL A 57 -11.90 -4.48 -7.53
CA VAL A 57 -11.45 -4.85 -6.18
C VAL A 57 -12.15 -6.09 -5.61
N ALA A 58 -13.26 -6.53 -6.20
CA ALA A 58 -13.99 -7.72 -5.73
C ALA A 58 -13.40 -9.04 -6.30
N THR A 59 -12.52 -8.96 -7.30
CA THR A 59 -11.93 -10.15 -7.95
C THR A 59 -10.41 -10.11 -8.08
N GLN A 60 -9.80 -8.92 -8.13
CA GLN A 60 -8.36 -8.77 -8.36
C GLN A 60 -7.53 -8.83 -7.06
N GLU A 61 -6.46 -9.62 -7.02
CA GLU A 61 -5.50 -9.61 -5.91
C GLU A 61 -4.85 -8.21 -5.79
N VAL A 62 -5.07 -7.56 -4.66
CA VAL A 62 -4.50 -6.24 -4.36
C VAL A 62 -3.25 -6.38 -3.50
N LEU A 63 -2.20 -5.65 -3.87
CA LEU A 63 -0.91 -5.61 -3.20
C LEU A 63 -0.65 -4.22 -2.62
N LEU A 64 0.15 -4.16 -1.55
CA LEU A 64 0.64 -2.93 -0.94
C LEU A 64 2.01 -2.56 -1.51
N VAL A 65 2.16 -1.39 -2.12
CA VAL A 65 3.46 -0.86 -2.53
C VAL A 65 4.25 -0.44 -1.29
N GLU A 66 5.44 -1.00 -1.14
CA GLU A 66 6.44 -0.57 -0.17
C GLU A 66 7.83 -0.83 -0.74
N SER A 67 8.45 0.22 -1.25
CA SER A 67 9.84 0.19 -1.70
C SER A 67 10.77 0.71 -0.62
N PRO A 68 12.02 0.18 -0.55
CA PRO A 68 13.06 0.78 0.26
C PRO A 68 13.21 2.26 -0.06
N VAL A 69 13.25 3.08 0.99
CA VAL A 69 13.31 4.52 0.87
C VAL A 69 14.77 4.95 0.64
N LEU A 70 15.25 4.71 -0.57
CA LEU A 70 16.64 4.94 -0.99
C LEU A 70 16.69 6.01 -2.08
N VAL A 71 17.62 6.96 -1.93
CA VAL A 71 17.97 7.92 -2.97
C VAL A 71 19.34 7.58 -3.55
N GLU A 72 19.53 7.79 -4.85
CA GLU A 72 20.83 7.62 -5.50
C GLU A 72 21.54 8.97 -5.59
N VAL A 73 22.71 9.09 -4.96
CA VAL A 73 23.57 10.28 -5.03
C VAL A 73 24.96 9.80 -5.44
N ASN A 74 25.45 10.28 -6.59
CA ASN A 74 26.75 9.90 -7.15
C ASN A 74 26.96 8.37 -7.27
N GLY A 75 25.91 7.63 -7.63
CA GLY A 75 25.96 6.17 -7.78
C GLY A 75 25.90 5.36 -6.48
N PHE A 76 25.76 6.02 -5.32
CA PHE A 76 25.54 5.36 -4.03
C PHE A 76 24.09 5.48 -3.60
N ARG A 77 23.53 4.38 -3.07
CA ARG A 77 22.21 4.39 -2.44
C ARG A 77 22.36 4.84 -0.99
N LEU A 78 21.69 5.94 -0.65
CA LEU A 78 21.62 6.50 0.69
C LEU A 78 20.18 6.43 1.18
N ASP A 79 20.00 6.15 2.47
CA ASP A 79 18.71 6.29 3.12
C ASP A 79 18.31 7.77 3.12
N ILE A 80 17.02 8.05 2.96
CA ILE A 80 16.51 9.42 3.05
C ILE A 80 16.28 9.81 4.53
N ASP A 81 16.67 11.02 4.90
CA ASP A 81 16.40 11.56 6.24
C ASP A 81 14.91 11.90 6.45
N ASP A 82 14.21 12.23 5.37
CA ASP A 82 12.77 12.54 5.37
C ASP A 82 12.00 11.66 4.38
N PRO A 83 11.42 10.53 4.84
CA PRO A 83 10.61 9.64 3.99
C PRO A 83 9.35 10.28 3.39
N THR A 84 8.91 11.46 3.85
CA THR A 84 7.75 12.15 3.24
C THR A 84 8.05 12.78 1.88
N LEU A 85 9.32 12.82 1.50
CA LEU A 85 9.78 13.31 0.20
C LEU A 85 9.96 12.17 -0.81
N PHE A 86 9.79 10.91 -0.39
CA PHE A 86 9.99 9.75 -1.24
C PHE A 86 8.70 9.31 -1.92
N TYR A 87 8.81 9.07 -3.22
CA TYR A 87 7.83 8.36 -4.02
C TYR A 87 8.55 7.43 -4.99
N ASN A 88 7.83 6.47 -5.55
CA ASN A 88 8.29 5.58 -6.61
C ASN A 88 8.00 6.25 -7.96
N PRO A 89 9.01 6.71 -8.71
CA PRO A 89 8.77 7.40 -9.97
C PRO A 89 8.21 6.49 -11.05
N ALA A 90 7.44 7.07 -11.97
CA ALA A 90 6.94 6.40 -13.15
C ALA A 90 8.07 5.69 -13.92
N ASN A 91 7.78 4.49 -14.41
CA ASN A 91 8.68 3.66 -15.19
C ASN A 91 9.98 3.25 -14.46
N ARG A 92 9.99 3.30 -13.12
CA ARG A 92 11.05 2.74 -12.29
C ARG A 92 10.54 1.55 -11.48
N PRO A 93 11.39 0.53 -11.24
CA PRO A 93 11.01 -0.60 -10.41
C PRO A 93 10.74 -0.18 -8.95
N ALA A 94 9.70 -0.77 -8.38
CA ALA A 94 9.27 -0.66 -6.99
C ALA A 94 9.03 -2.07 -6.42
N ARG A 95 8.77 -2.18 -5.12
CA ARG A 95 8.37 -3.43 -4.46
C ARG A 95 6.92 -3.34 -3.99
N ALA A 96 6.19 -4.42 -4.19
CA ALA A 96 4.84 -4.61 -3.66
C ALA A 96 4.75 -5.90 -2.85
N ARG A 97 3.90 -5.89 -1.83
CA ARG A 97 3.71 -6.99 -0.89
C ARG A 97 2.32 -7.57 -1.05
N LYS A 98 2.26 -8.89 -1.26
CA LYS A 98 1.02 -9.66 -1.14
C LYS A 98 0.55 -9.60 0.31
N LEU A 99 -0.75 -9.41 0.49
CA LEU A 99 -1.38 -9.25 1.78
C LEU A 99 -1.98 -10.59 2.25
N LYS A 100 -1.81 -10.90 3.53
CA LYS A 100 -2.41 -12.08 4.17
C LYS A 100 -3.17 -11.67 5.43
N VAL A 101 -4.22 -12.42 5.76
CA VAL A 101 -5.00 -12.18 6.98
C VAL A 101 -4.07 -12.20 8.20
N GLY A 102 -4.21 -11.20 9.07
CA GLY A 102 -3.35 -10.97 10.23
C GLY A 102 -2.13 -10.09 9.98
N ASP A 103 -1.84 -9.72 8.72
CA ASP A 103 -0.80 -8.76 8.41
C ASP A 103 -1.14 -7.38 8.99
N ARG A 104 -0.12 -6.70 9.52
CA ARG A 104 -0.23 -5.36 10.09
C ARG A 104 0.78 -4.39 9.49
N PHE A 105 0.32 -3.18 9.24
CA PHE A 105 1.16 -2.06 8.81
C PHE A 105 0.55 -0.73 9.29
N THR A 106 1.36 0.32 9.28
CA THR A 106 0.92 1.68 9.61
C THR A 106 1.09 2.57 8.39
N ILE A 107 0.08 3.36 8.05
CA ILE A 107 0.09 4.24 6.88
C ILE A 107 -0.36 5.65 7.29
N THR A 108 0.27 6.69 6.74
CA THR A 108 -0.12 8.09 7.02
C THR A 108 -1.51 8.41 6.47
N ALA A 109 -2.15 9.44 7.03
CA ALA A 109 -3.52 9.83 6.66
C ALA A 109 -3.73 10.09 5.15
N ASN A 110 -2.67 10.51 4.44
CA ASN A 110 -2.71 10.75 2.99
C ASN A 110 -2.87 9.46 2.17
N GLY A 111 -2.68 8.28 2.78
CA GLY A 111 -2.93 6.98 2.14
C GLY A 111 -4.41 6.61 2.02
N PHE A 112 -5.31 7.48 2.50
CA PHE A 112 -6.75 7.28 2.43
C PHE A 112 -7.43 8.39 1.62
N SER A 113 -8.53 8.06 0.95
CA SER A 113 -9.37 9.05 0.25
C SER A 113 -10.11 10.00 1.21
N ALA A 114 -10.29 9.58 2.46
CA ALA A 114 -10.84 10.36 3.56
C ALA A 114 -10.32 9.81 4.90
N ALA A 115 -10.45 10.58 5.98
CA ALA A 115 -10.01 10.13 7.31
C ALA A 115 -10.76 8.85 7.74
N PRO A 116 -10.05 7.74 8.03
CA PRO A 116 -10.68 6.50 8.48
C PRO A 116 -11.14 6.60 9.94
N THR A 117 -12.15 5.80 10.30
CA THR A 117 -12.65 5.70 11.67
C THR A 117 -12.06 4.46 12.36
N VAL A 118 -11.44 4.64 13.52
CA VAL A 118 -10.93 3.53 14.34
C VAL A 118 -12.06 2.56 14.70
N GLY A 119 -11.79 1.27 14.58
CA GLY A 119 -12.76 0.20 14.79
C GLY A 119 -13.62 -0.14 13.56
N GLN A 120 -13.61 0.69 12.52
CA GLN A 120 -14.21 0.39 11.23
C GLN A 120 -13.16 -0.19 10.24
N TYR A 121 -13.44 -0.07 8.95
CA TYR A 121 -12.65 -0.67 7.90
C TYR A 121 -12.11 0.36 6.92
N ALA A 122 -11.10 -0.05 6.18
CA ALA A 122 -10.62 0.59 4.98
C ALA A 122 -10.51 -0.48 3.89
N LEU A 123 -10.90 -0.15 2.66
CA LEU A 123 -10.94 -1.05 1.52
C LEU A 123 -10.21 -0.42 0.34
N PRO A 124 -9.56 -1.20 -0.54
CA PRO A 124 -9.17 -0.69 -1.85
C PRO A 124 -10.40 -0.21 -2.63
N ALA A 125 -10.21 0.75 -3.54
CA ALA A 125 -11.27 1.26 -4.40
C ALA A 125 -10.88 1.19 -5.88
N ASN A 126 -11.85 0.89 -6.74
CA ASN A 126 -11.64 0.89 -8.19
C ASN A 126 -11.14 2.26 -8.67
N GLY A 127 -10.11 2.25 -9.51
CA GLY A 127 -9.47 3.44 -10.06
C GLY A 127 -8.64 4.25 -9.07
N SER A 128 -8.38 3.76 -7.86
CA SER A 128 -7.67 4.48 -6.81
C SER A 128 -6.49 3.69 -6.26
N TYR A 129 -5.37 4.39 -6.02
CA TYR A 129 -4.24 3.87 -5.25
C TYR A 129 -4.44 4.02 -3.72
N LEU A 130 -5.41 4.84 -3.31
CA LEU A 130 -5.72 5.09 -1.90
C LEU A 130 -6.77 4.12 -1.37
N LEU A 131 -6.73 3.91 -0.06
CA LEU A 131 -7.77 3.18 0.67
C LEU A 131 -9.00 4.07 0.91
N ALA A 132 -10.19 3.50 0.73
CA ALA A 132 -11.46 4.14 1.06
C ALA A 132 -11.98 3.66 2.42
N PRO A 133 -12.28 4.56 3.38
CA PRO A 133 -12.95 4.18 4.62
C PRO A 133 -14.31 3.52 4.36
N ALA A 134 -14.64 2.49 5.13
CA ALA A 134 -15.88 1.74 5.01
C ALA A 134 -16.42 1.28 6.37
N ALA A 135 -17.74 1.29 6.52
CA ALA A 135 -18.43 0.81 7.73
C ALA A 135 -18.65 -0.72 7.75
N SER A 136 -18.52 -1.38 6.59
CA SER A 136 -18.69 -2.83 6.41
C SER A 136 -17.67 -3.33 5.39
N ILE A 137 -17.36 -4.62 5.45
CA ILE A 137 -16.57 -5.33 4.43
C ILE A 137 -17.44 -6.19 3.50
N THR A 138 -18.76 -6.20 3.74
CA THR A 138 -19.75 -6.94 2.95
C THR A 138 -20.86 -6.02 2.46
N ASP A 139 -21.39 -6.33 1.29
CA ASP A 139 -22.60 -5.72 0.75
C ASP A 139 -23.82 -6.19 1.55
N SER A 140 -24.65 -5.26 2.01
CA SER A 140 -25.78 -5.55 2.90
C SER A 140 -26.94 -6.27 2.21
N SER A 141 -27.01 -6.25 0.88
CA SER A 141 -28.08 -6.85 0.11
C SER A 141 -27.75 -8.27 -0.34
N THR A 142 -26.47 -8.56 -0.61
CA THR A 142 -26.00 -9.84 -1.15
C THR A 142 -25.18 -10.65 -0.14
N GLY A 143 -24.63 -10.01 0.90
CA GLY A 143 -23.68 -10.62 1.83
C GLY A 143 -22.29 -10.89 1.22
N ALA A 144 -22.07 -10.51 -0.04
CA ALA A 144 -20.79 -10.70 -0.72
C ALA A 144 -19.73 -9.73 -0.19
N PRO A 145 -18.44 -10.11 -0.18
CA PRO A 145 -17.36 -9.19 0.18
C PRO A 145 -17.29 -8.02 -0.81
N LEU A 146 -17.08 -6.80 -0.30
CA LEU A 146 -16.93 -5.59 -1.11
C LEU A 146 -15.58 -5.50 -1.82
N SER A 147 -14.57 -6.21 -1.30
CA SER A 147 -13.26 -6.36 -1.90
C SER A 147 -12.64 -7.68 -1.47
N VAL A 148 -11.74 -8.24 -2.29
CA VAL A 148 -10.94 -9.43 -1.95
C VAL A 148 -10.03 -9.21 -0.75
N VAL A 149 -9.73 -7.96 -0.39
CA VAL A 149 -8.94 -7.62 0.78
C VAL A 149 -9.61 -6.50 1.58
N ALA A 150 -9.60 -6.63 2.90
CA ALA A 150 -10.13 -5.61 3.79
C ALA A 150 -9.23 -5.41 5.00
N PHE A 151 -9.14 -4.15 5.44
CA PHE A 151 -8.33 -3.76 6.58
C PHE A 151 -9.23 -3.25 7.69
N LYS A 152 -9.05 -3.75 8.90
CA LYS A 152 -9.59 -3.11 10.11
C LYS A 152 -8.67 -1.97 10.51
N VAL A 153 -9.25 -0.82 10.81
CA VAL A 153 -8.54 0.32 11.37
C VAL A 153 -8.38 0.08 12.87
N VAL A 154 -7.19 -0.33 13.29
CA VAL A 154 -6.93 -0.79 14.66
C VAL A 154 -6.77 0.39 15.62
N ALA A 155 -5.99 1.38 15.21
CA ALA A 155 -5.69 2.56 16.04
C ALA A 155 -5.30 3.75 15.17
N GLN A 156 -5.58 4.95 15.68
CA GLN A 156 -4.94 6.18 15.20
C GLN A 156 -3.63 6.37 15.98
N THR A 157 -2.56 6.69 15.27
CA THR A 157 -1.21 6.84 15.80
C THR A 157 -0.48 7.96 15.06
N THR A 158 0.84 8.04 15.23
CA THR A 158 1.69 8.96 14.48
C THR A 158 2.95 8.26 13.98
N ILE A 159 3.41 8.63 12.78
CA ILE A 159 4.78 8.31 12.33
C ILE A 159 5.63 9.56 12.56
N SER A 160 6.73 9.40 13.30
CA SER A 160 7.70 10.47 13.53
C SER A 160 8.66 10.57 12.36
N VAL A 161 8.73 11.73 11.71
CA VAL A 161 9.64 12.02 10.59
C VAL A 161 10.33 13.35 10.83
N ALA A 162 11.66 13.37 10.88
CA ALA A 162 12.46 14.57 11.13
C ALA A 162 11.98 15.41 12.34
N GLY A 163 11.51 14.74 13.40
CA GLY A 163 10.97 15.39 14.61
C GLY A 163 9.49 15.79 14.54
N ASN A 164 8.86 15.75 13.36
CA ASN A 164 7.43 16.00 13.18
C ASN A 164 6.62 14.72 13.40
N LYS A 165 5.45 14.84 14.03
CA LYS A 165 4.50 13.73 14.20
C LYS A 165 3.41 13.81 13.14
N ILE A 166 3.41 12.86 12.21
CA ILE A 166 2.44 12.80 11.11
C ILE A 166 1.32 11.84 11.51
N THR A 167 0.07 12.27 11.41
CA THR A 167 -1.09 11.41 11.66
C THR A 167 -1.06 10.16 10.78
N ALA A 168 -1.22 9.01 11.41
CA ALA A 168 -1.20 7.72 10.75
C ALA A 168 -2.18 6.75 11.41
N TYR A 169 -2.44 5.63 10.75
CA TYR A 169 -3.36 4.60 11.23
C TYR A 169 -2.72 3.22 11.13
N GLU A 170 -2.83 2.45 12.20
CA GLU A 170 -2.47 1.03 12.19
C GLU A 170 -3.63 0.23 11.58
N LEU A 171 -3.30 -0.57 10.57
CA LEU A 171 -4.24 -1.41 9.84
C LEU A 171 -3.90 -2.89 10.08
N GLU A 172 -4.94 -3.71 10.22
CA GLU A 172 -4.82 -5.18 10.24
C GLU A 172 -5.66 -5.77 9.10
N VAL A 173 -5.06 -6.65 8.30
CA VAL A 173 -5.78 -7.38 7.25
C VAL A 173 -6.73 -8.38 7.90
N VAL A 174 -8.05 -8.18 7.73
CA VAL A 174 -9.09 -9.04 8.32
C VAL A 174 -9.79 -9.91 7.27
N HIS A 175 -9.59 -9.61 6.00
CA HIS A 175 -10.05 -10.39 4.87
C HIS A 175 -8.97 -10.34 3.78
N ALA A 176 -8.65 -11.48 3.19
CA ALA A 176 -7.79 -11.64 2.02
C ALA A 176 -8.16 -12.98 1.36
N LEU A 177 -8.37 -12.98 0.03
CA LEU A 177 -8.52 -14.21 -0.77
C LEU A 177 -7.15 -14.76 -1.22
#